data_AF-A0A6J6JEY0-F1
#
_entry.id   AF-A0A6J6JEY0-F1
#
_cell.length_a   1.000
_cell.length_b   1.000
_cell.length_c   1.000
_cell.angle_alpha   90.00
_cell.angle_beta   90.00
_cell.angle_gamma   90.00
#
_symmetry.space_group_name_H-M   'P 1'
#
loop_
_entity.id
_entity.type
_entity.pdbx_description
1 polymer ?
#
loop_
_entity_poly.entity_id
_entity_poly.type
_entity_poly.pdbx_seq_one_letter_code
_entity_poly.pdbx_strand_id
1 'polypeptide(L)'
;MSGPDLITAADVRSMAKNPLVFAMANPNPEIRPEEVDGLAAVMATGRSDYPNQINNVLAFPGIFRGALDANAYDITEGMKLAAAVAIAESVSDADLSPDFVVPSVFDKTIVEKVAPAVAAAAVRDGVIRKS
;
A
#
# COMPACT_ATOMS: atom_id res chain seq x y z
N MET A 1 12.52 2.81 -6.46
CA MET A 1 12.87 3.21 -5.09
C MET A 1 14.34 3.60 -5.06
N SER A 2 14.63 4.71 -4.41
CA SER A 2 15.95 5.33 -4.28
C SER A 2 16.81 4.64 -3.20
N GLY A 3 18.06 5.09 -3.03
CA GLY A 3 19.00 4.54 -2.04
C GLY A 3 18.79 5.07 -0.61
N PRO A 4 19.54 4.55 0.38
CA PRO A 4 19.40 4.94 1.79
C PRO A 4 19.91 6.36 2.08
N ASP A 5 19.35 7.00 3.11
CA ASP A 5 19.83 8.26 3.72
C ASP A 5 19.92 9.45 2.73
N LEU A 6 18.99 9.52 1.78
CA LEU A 6 18.94 10.56 0.74
C LEU A 6 18.08 11.77 1.12
N ILE A 7 17.23 11.64 2.13
CA ILE A 7 16.32 12.69 2.60
C ILE A 7 16.75 13.08 4.00
N THR A 8 16.72 14.38 4.30
CA THR A 8 17.06 14.93 5.61
C THR A 8 15.83 15.50 6.32
N ALA A 9 15.91 15.69 7.63
CA ALA A 9 14.86 16.36 8.40
C ALA A 9 14.59 17.81 7.91
N ALA A 10 15.58 18.47 7.29
CA ALA A 10 15.40 19.80 6.71
C ALA A 10 14.51 19.75 5.47
N ASP A 11 14.65 18.70 4.64
CA ASP A 11 13.79 18.49 3.47
C ASP A 11 12.34 18.29 3.92
N VAL A 12 12.11 17.49 4.97
CA VAL A 12 10.76 17.29 5.53
C VAL A 12 10.17 18.58 6.11
N ARG A 13 10.98 19.41 6.80
CA ARG A 13 10.54 20.73 7.29
C ARG A 13 10.14 21.71 6.17
N SER A 14 10.67 21.53 4.97
CA SER A 14 10.36 22.36 3.80
C SER A 14 9.04 21.98 3.12
N MET A 15 8.45 20.84 3.48
CA MET A 15 7.19 20.37 2.93
C MET A 15 6.01 21.22 3.41
N ALA A 16 4.86 21.01 2.77
CA ALA A 16 3.59 21.59 3.21
C ALA A 16 3.21 21.13 4.63
N LYS A 17 2.26 21.85 5.24
CA LYS A 17 1.73 21.50 6.57
C LYS A 17 1.17 20.07 6.57
N ASN A 18 1.45 19.34 7.65
CA ASN A 18 1.06 17.94 7.86
C ASN A 18 1.58 17.00 6.76
N PRO A 19 2.91 16.88 6.58
CA PRO A 19 3.45 16.09 5.48
C PRO A 19 3.24 14.59 5.68
N LEU A 20 2.94 13.89 4.57
CA LEU A 20 2.92 12.43 4.48
C LEU A 20 4.26 11.98 3.89
N VAL A 21 5.02 11.17 4.61
CA VAL A 21 6.38 10.76 4.21
C VAL A 21 6.45 9.24 4.07
N PHE A 22 6.69 8.76 2.84
CA PHE A 22 6.78 7.33 2.53
C PHE A 22 8.22 6.98 2.12
N ALA A 23 9.01 6.49 3.07
CA ALA A 23 10.42 6.11 2.86
C ALA A 23 10.54 4.58 2.71
N MET A 24 10.36 4.07 1.49
CA MET A 24 10.16 2.64 1.23
C MET A 24 11.42 1.89 0.75
N ALA A 25 12.59 2.55 0.73
CA ALA A 25 13.86 1.85 0.51
C ALA A 25 14.11 0.81 1.61
N ASN A 26 14.69 -0.33 1.24
CA ASN A 26 14.99 -1.44 2.15
C ASN A 26 16.47 -1.86 2.01
N PRO A 27 17.12 -2.31 3.10
CA PRO A 27 16.64 -2.34 4.49
C PRO A 27 16.72 -0.99 5.21
N ASN A 28 17.46 -0.04 4.64
CA ASN A 28 17.60 1.32 5.15
C ASN A 28 16.71 2.25 4.31
N PRO A 29 15.76 2.95 4.93
CA PRO A 29 14.87 3.88 4.23
C PRO A 29 15.63 5.13 3.77
N GLU A 30 14.98 5.94 2.93
CA GLU A 30 15.50 7.24 2.51
C GLU A 30 15.73 8.21 3.68
N ILE A 31 14.94 8.09 4.74
CA ILE A 31 15.08 8.77 6.04
C ILE A 31 14.41 7.89 7.09
N ARG A 32 14.99 7.81 8.28
CA ARG A 32 14.41 6.97 9.35
C ARG A 32 13.30 7.73 10.09
N PRO A 33 12.25 7.04 10.58
CA PRO A 33 11.17 7.68 11.35
C PRO A 33 11.66 8.52 12.52
N GLU A 34 12.72 8.09 13.22
CA GLU A 34 13.29 8.77 14.38
C GLU A 34 13.91 10.15 14.02
N GLU A 35 14.31 10.35 12.76
CA GLU A 35 14.89 11.62 12.30
C GLU A 35 13.82 12.68 12.00
N VAL A 36 12.55 12.26 11.90
CA VAL A 36 11.41 13.11 11.52
C VAL A 36 10.27 13.03 12.52
N ASP A 37 10.56 12.57 13.73
CA ASP A 37 9.58 12.51 14.81
C ASP A 37 8.97 13.90 15.07
N GLY A 38 7.63 13.96 15.04
CA GLY A 38 6.86 15.19 15.12
C GLY A 38 6.91 16.13 13.91
N LEU A 39 7.68 15.82 12.86
CA LEU A 39 7.71 16.60 11.60
C LEU A 39 6.69 16.07 10.58
N ALA A 40 6.56 14.75 10.48
CA ALA A 40 5.60 14.09 9.59
C ALA A 40 4.25 13.90 10.30
N ALA A 41 3.16 14.20 9.60
CA ALA A 41 1.82 13.84 10.07
C ALA A 41 1.54 12.35 9.89
N VAL A 42 2.16 11.72 8.89
CA VAL A 42 2.18 10.26 8.70
C VAL A 42 3.57 9.88 8.21
N MET A 43 4.16 8.88 8.85
CA MET A 43 5.40 8.25 8.42
C MET A 43 5.11 6.80 8.05
N ALA A 44 5.58 6.37 6.87
CA ALA A 44 5.43 5.01 6.38
C ALA A 44 6.77 4.51 5.82
N THR A 45 7.05 3.21 6.01
CA THR A 45 8.28 2.59 5.50
C THR A 45 8.03 1.23 4.87
N GLY A 46 9.06 0.64 4.25
CA GLY A 46 9.02 -0.75 3.79
C GLY A 46 9.24 -1.79 4.91
N ARG A 47 9.66 -1.35 6.10
CA ARG A 47 10.08 -2.24 7.19
C ARG A 47 8.92 -2.61 8.11
N SER A 48 8.97 -3.81 8.65
CA SER A 48 7.93 -4.39 9.51
C SER A 48 8.03 -3.97 10.98
N ASP A 49 9.14 -3.37 11.38
CA ASP A 49 9.37 -2.89 12.75
C ASP A 49 8.86 -1.47 13.01
N TYR A 50 8.31 -0.80 11.98
CA TYR A 50 7.69 0.52 12.08
C TYR A 50 6.18 0.47 11.78
N PRO A 51 5.40 1.44 12.30
CA PRO A 51 4.03 1.66 11.85
C PRO A 51 3.94 1.89 10.35
N ASN A 52 2.72 1.72 9.80
CA ASN A 52 2.42 1.97 8.39
C ASN A 52 3.38 1.28 7.40
N GLN A 53 3.58 -0.04 7.55
CA GLN A 53 4.40 -0.78 6.61
C GLN A 53 3.73 -0.84 5.23
N ILE A 54 4.35 -0.21 4.22
CA ILE A 54 3.96 -0.32 2.81
C ILE A 54 4.74 -1.46 2.18
N ASN A 55 4.02 -2.55 1.89
CA ASN A 55 4.62 -3.74 1.28
C ASN A 55 3.68 -4.39 0.27
N ASN A 56 4.25 -4.89 -0.82
CA ASN A 56 3.49 -5.57 -1.88
C ASN A 56 2.81 -6.87 -1.40
N VAL A 57 3.20 -7.42 -0.24
CA VAL A 57 2.48 -8.54 0.41
C VAL A 57 1.00 -8.24 0.63
N LEU A 58 0.62 -6.96 0.82
CA LEU A 58 -0.79 -6.56 0.91
C LEU A 58 -1.55 -6.71 -0.42
N ALA A 59 -0.85 -6.66 -1.55
CA ALA A 59 -1.46 -6.61 -2.88
C ALA A 59 -1.35 -7.94 -3.62
N PHE A 60 -0.15 -8.53 -3.72
CA PHE A 60 0.12 -9.67 -4.61
C PHE A 60 -0.83 -10.86 -4.39
N PRO A 61 -1.05 -11.37 -3.15
CA PRO A 61 -1.90 -12.54 -2.97
C PRO A 61 -3.34 -12.31 -3.44
N GLY A 62 -3.90 -11.13 -3.14
CA GLY A 62 -5.24 -10.74 -3.55
C GLY A 62 -5.36 -10.51 -5.06
N ILE A 63 -4.40 -9.81 -5.67
CA ILE A 63 -4.38 -9.56 -7.12
C ILE A 63 -4.32 -10.88 -7.90
N PHE A 64 -3.39 -11.77 -7.54
CA PHE A 64 -3.26 -13.05 -8.23
C PHE A 64 -4.47 -13.94 -8.00
N ARG A 65 -5.01 -13.98 -6.76
CA ARG A 65 -6.22 -14.76 -6.49
C ARG A 65 -7.41 -14.27 -7.31
N GLY A 66 -7.66 -12.96 -7.33
CA GLY A 66 -8.76 -12.38 -8.12
C GLY A 66 -8.61 -12.58 -9.62
N ALA A 67 -7.39 -12.46 -10.15
CA ALA A 67 -7.10 -12.74 -11.56
C ALA A 67 -7.35 -14.21 -11.92
N LEU A 68 -6.93 -15.14 -11.06
CA LEU A 68 -7.17 -16.58 -11.25
C LEU A 68 -8.65 -16.91 -11.17
N ASP A 69 -9.36 -16.39 -10.16
CA ASP A 69 -10.79 -16.63 -9.96
C ASP A 69 -11.63 -16.13 -11.16
N ALA A 70 -11.21 -15.03 -11.81
CA ALA A 70 -11.87 -14.47 -12.99
C ALA A 70 -11.41 -15.09 -14.33
N ASN A 71 -10.44 -16.02 -14.33
CA ASN A 71 -9.74 -16.49 -15.53
C ASN A 71 -9.21 -15.33 -16.40
N ALA A 72 -8.63 -14.32 -15.77
CA ALA A 72 -8.04 -13.17 -16.45
C ALA A 72 -6.79 -13.60 -17.25
N TYR A 73 -6.60 -13.05 -18.44
CA TYR A 73 -5.39 -13.26 -19.25
C TYR A 73 -4.36 -12.12 -19.10
N ASP A 74 -4.69 -11.05 -18.38
CA ASP A 74 -3.82 -9.90 -18.13
C ASP A 74 -4.08 -9.29 -16.74
N ILE A 75 -3.15 -8.47 -16.25
CA ILE A 75 -3.28 -7.65 -15.03
C ILE A 75 -3.28 -6.18 -15.43
N THR A 76 -4.48 -5.58 -15.46
CA THR A 76 -4.69 -4.21 -15.94
C THR A 76 -4.43 -3.16 -14.86
N GLU A 77 -4.34 -1.88 -15.27
CA GLU A 77 -4.34 -0.75 -14.33
C GLU A 77 -5.66 -0.67 -13.53
N GLY A 78 -6.79 -1.05 -14.13
CA GLY A 78 -8.08 -1.12 -13.44
C GLY A 78 -8.09 -2.14 -12.30
N MET A 79 -7.45 -3.30 -12.52
CA MET A 79 -7.24 -4.32 -11.49
C MET A 79 -6.31 -3.83 -10.37
N LYS A 80 -5.22 -3.13 -10.70
CA LYS A 80 -4.31 -2.54 -9.71
C LYS A 80 -5.00 -1.47 -8.86
N LEU A 81 -5.79 -0.61 -9.50
CA LEU A 81 -6.57 0.42 -8.80
C LEU A 81 -7.61 -0.22 -7.88
N ALA A 82 -8.33 -1.25 -8.35
CA ALA A 82 -9.30 -1.97 -7.53
C ALA A 82 -8.64 -2.62 -6.30
N ALA A 83 -7.44 -3.17 -6.45
CA ALA A 83 -6.68 -3.70 -5.31
C ALA A 83 -6.28 -2.59 -4.32
N ALA A 84 -5.77 -1.46 -4.82
CA ALA A 84 -5.39 -0.33 -3.97
C ALA A 84 -6.57 0.22 -3.16
N VAL A 85 -7.74 0.35 -3.81
CA VAL A 85 -8.98 0.78 -3.14
C VAL A 85 -9.40 -0.22 -2.07
N ALA A 86 -9.43 -1.52 -2.38
CA ALA A 86 -9.81 -2.55 -1.41
C ALA A 86 -8.86 -2.63 -0.19
N ILE A 87 -7.56 -2.37 -0.39
CA ILE A 87 -6.59 -2.27 0.71
C ILE A 87 -6.87 -1.01 1.55
N ALA A 88 -7.11 0.14 0.93
CA ALA A 88 -7.40 1.38 1.64
C ALA A 88 -8.69 1.29 2.47
N GLU A 89 -9.77 0.76 1.89
CA GLU A 89 -11.06 0.54 2.56
C GLU A 89 -11.00 -0.53 3.67
N SER A 90 -9.88 -1.22 3.83
CA SER A 90 -9.67 -2.15 4.93
C SER A 90 -9.34 -1.44 6.26
N VAL A 91 -8.98 -0.16 6.22
CA VAL A 91 -8.86 0.71 7.39
C VAL A 91 -10.14 1.54 7.47
N SER A 92 -10.89 1.40 8.56
CA SER A 92 -12.12 2.17 8.75
C SER A 92 -11.80 3.62 9.15
N ASP A 93 -12.70 4.55 8.86
CA ASP A 93 -12.57 5.95 9.32
C ASP A 93 -12.44 6.07 10.85
N ALA A 94 -12.98 5.10 11.60
CA ALA A 94 -12.89 5.06 13.06
C ALA A 94 -11.53 4.57 13.56
N ASP A 95 -10.84 3.73 12.78
CA ASP A 95 -9.52 3.18 13.12
C ASP A 95 -8.39 4.05 12.55
N LEU A 96 -8.69 4.92 11.58
CA LEU A 96 -7.72 5.75 10.89
C LEU A 96 -6.98 6.68 11.86
N SER A 97 -5.66 6.56 11.88
CA SER A 97 -4.79 7.39 12.71
C SER A 97 -3.43 7.61 12.04
N PRO A 98 -2.62 8.58 12.50
CA PRO A 98 -1.26 8.80 11.98
C PRO A 98 -0.39 7.55 11.88
N ASP A 99 -0.56 6.61 12.81
CA ASP A 99 0.21 5.37 12.90
C ASP A 99 -0.51 4.15 12.28
N PHE A 100 -1.72 4.36 11.73
CA PHE A 100 -2.52 3.32 11.12
C PHE A 100 -3.31 3.85 9.91
N VAL A 101 -2.61 4.02 8.79
CA VAL A 101 -3.19 4.42 7.49
C VAL A 101 -3.24 3.30 6.46
N VAL A 102 -2.62 2.16 6.77
CA VAL A 102 -2.55 0.95 5.93
C VAL A 102 -2.69 -0.27 6.84
N PRO A 103 -3.42 -1.32 6.42
CA PRO A 103 -3.59 -2.50 7.25
C PRO A 103 -2.26 -3.23 7.48
N SER A 104 -2.22 -4.02 8.54
CA SER A 104 -1.07 -4.88 8.84
C SER A 104 -0.86 -5.91 7.73
N VAL A 105 0.40 -6.17 7.37
CA VAL A 105 0.78 -7.25 6.43
C VAL A 105 0.39 -8.64 6.93
N PHE A 106 0.06 -8.79 8.22
CA PHE A 106 -0.40 -10.03 8.83
C PHE A 106 -1.93 -10.16 8.86
N ASP A 107 -2.67 -9.13 8.44
CA ASP A 107 -4.12 -9.21 8.31
C ASP A 107 -4.50 -10.13 7.15
N LYS A 108 -4.98 -11.33 7.50
CA LYS A 108 -5.37 -12.36 6.53
C LYS A 108 -6.65 -11.99 5.77
N THR A 109 -7.45 -11.06 6.28
CA THR A 109 -8.70 -10.64 5.65
C THR A 109 -8.47 -9.79 4.39
N ILE A 110 -7.26 -9.22 4.23
CA ILE A 110 -6.93 -8.38 3.06
C ILE A 110 -7.07 -9.14 1.75
N VAL A 111 -6.65 -10.41 1.72
CA VAL A 111 -6.78 -11.25 0.51
C VAL A 111 -8.25 -11.46 0.15
N GLU A 112 -9.10 -11.68 1.17
CA GLU A 112 -10.54 -11.91 1.01
C GLU A 112 -11.27 -10.66 0.50
N LYS A 113 -10.75 -9.46 0.79
CA LYS A 113 -11.28 -8.18 0.29
C LYS A 113 -10.76 -7.83 -1.10
N VAL A 114 -9.45 -8.01 -1.34
CA VAL A 114 -8.80 -7.62 -2.60
C VAL A 114 -9.18 -8.54 -3.76
N ALA A 115 -9.23 -9.86 -3.55
CA ALA A 115 -9.51 -10.82 -4.62
C ALA A 115 -10.85 -10.56 -5.35
N PRO A 116 -12.00 -10.40 -4.68
CA PRO A 116 -13.27 -10.13 -5.37
C PRO A 116 -13.26 -8.77 -6.09
N ALA A 117 -12.63 -7.74 -5.52
CA ALA A 117 -12.51 -6.43 -6.16
C ALA A 117 -11.72 -6.51 -7.48
N VAL A 118 -10.61 -7.27 -7.47
CA VAL A 118 -9.76 -7.51 -8.65
C VAL A 118 -10.48 -8.37 -9.68
N ALA A 119 -11.18 -9.43 -9.27
CA ALA A 119 -11.97 -10.26 -10.18
C ALA A 119 -13.06 -9.44 -10.88
N ALA A 120 -13.77 -8.57 -10.15
CA ALA A 120 -14.77 -7.68 -10.72
C ALA A 120 -14.14 -6.67 -11.69
N ALA A 121 -12.94 -6.16 -11.40
CA ALA A 121 -12.19 -5.30 -12.33
C ALA A 121 -11.80 -6.05 -13.62
N ALA A 122 -11.31 -7.29 -13.52
CA ALA A 122 -10.96 -8.09 -14.69
C ALA A 122 -12.15 -8.30 -15.65
N VAL A 123 -13.35 -8.51 -15.11
CA VAL A 123 -14.59 -8.59 -15.89
C VAL A 123 -14.92 -7.26 -16.55
N ARG A 124 -14.88 -6.15 -15.81
CA ARG A 124 -15.16 -4.80 -16.34
C ARG A 124 -14.18 -4.41 -17.45
N ASP A 125 -12.92 -4.78 -17.30
CA ASP A 125 -11.85 -4.44 -18.24
C ASP A 125 -11.85 -5.37 -19.47
N GLY A 126 -12.70 -6.40 -19.49
CA GLY A 126 -12.84 -7.31 -20.63
C GLY A 126 -11.64 -8.26 -20.83
N VAL A 127 -10.85 -8.49 -19.78
CA VAL A 127 -9.64 -9.32 -19.83
C VAL A 127 -9.88 -10.77 -19.38
N ILE A 128 -11.14 -11.22 -19.37
CA ILE A 128 -11.51 -12.61 -19.04
C ILE A 128 -11.48 -13.51 -20.27
N ARG A 129 -10.98 -14.74 -20.11
CA ARG A 129 -11.06 -15.75 -21.17
C ARG A 129 -12.52 -16.16 -21.38
N LYS A 130 -12.94 -16.26 -22.65
CA LYS A 130 -14.25 -16.84 -22.99
C LYS A 130 -14.13 -18.36 -22.93
N SER A 131 -14.97 -18.97 -22.10
CA SER A 131 -15.20 -20.42 -22.08
C SER A 131 -16.06 -20.86 -23.25
#